data_AF-A0A6P6HJB8-F1
#
_entry.id   AF-A0A6P6HJB8-F1
#
_cell.length_a   1.000
_cell.length_b   1.000
_cell.length_c   1.000
_cell.angle_alpha   90.00
_cell.angle_beta   90.00
_cell.angle_gamma   90.00
#
_symmetry.space_group_name_H-M   'P 1'
#
loop_
_entity.id
_entity.type
_entity.pdbx_description
1 polymer ?
#
loop_
_entity_poly.entity_id
_entity_poly.type
_entity_poly.pdbx_seq_one_letter_code
_entity_poly.pdbx_strand_id
1 'polypeptide(L)'
;MWDRRLVRLALLQQLRAVYGIKVKSGRGQCDRRRHETAATDTAGKIFGVPFNVLPHSVVPEYGHIPSFLVDACTSLEEHIHTEGLFRKSGSVVRLRALKNKLDHGESCLASAPPCDVAGLLKQFFRELPEPILPVDLHEALFKAQQLGTEEKNKATLLLSCLMTDHTTDVLRYFFNFLKSVSLRSSENKMDSSNLAVIFAPNLLQTSEGHEKMSANTEKKLRIQAAGMFQILSRKRYRPCWVLMVSVLLHH
;
A
#
# COMPACT_ATOMS: atom_id res chain seq x y z
N MET A 1 5.21 -1.78 -27.80
CA MET A 1 4.48 -1.51 -26.55
C MET A 1 3.30 -2.47 -26.51
N TRP A 2 3.23 -3.38 -25.53
CA TRP A 2 2.18 -4.41 -25.50
C TRP A 2 0.83 -3.80 -25.09
N ASP A 3 -0.27 -4.35 -25.59
CA ASP A 3 -1.60 -3.97 -25.14
C ASP A 3 -1.80 -4.38 -23.66
N ARG A 4 -2.01 -3.39 -22.79
CA ARG A 4 -2.22 -3.57 -21.36
C ARG A 4 -3.42 -4.49 -21.07
N ARG A 5 -4.43 -4.51 -21.94
CA ARG A 5 -5.59 -5.41 -21.83
C ARG A 5 -5.19 -6.85 -22.08
N LEU A 6 -4.43 -7.11 -23.16
CA LEU A 6 -3.93 -8.47 -23.47
C LEU A 6 -3.03 -8.99 -22.36
N VAL A 7 -2.12 -8.16 -21.88
CA VAL A 7 -1.27 -8.46 -20.73
C VAL A 7 -2.11 -8.84 -19.51
N ARG A 8 -3.13 -8.05 -19.18
CA ARG A 8 -4.01 -8.33 -18.05
C ARG A 8 -4.73 -9.67 -18.21
N LEU A 9 -5.25 -9.96 -19.41
CA LEU A 9 -5.92 -11.23 -19.69
C LEU A 9 -4.97 -12.43 -19.54
N ALA A 10 -3.75 -12.32 -20.08
CA ALA A 10 -2.73 -13.36 -19.96
C ALA A 10 -2.33 -13.62 -18.49
N LEU A 11 -2.17 -12.56 -17.68
CA LEU A 11 -1.91 -12.68 -16.24
C LEU A 11 -3.06 -13.39 -15.51
N LEU A 12 -4.31 -13.01 -15.80
CA LEU A 12 -5.50 -13.63 -15.20
C LEU A 12 -5.62 -15.11 -15.58
N GLN A 13 -5.33 -15.45 -16.84
CA GLN A 13 -5.33 -16.82 -17.33
C GLN A 13 -4.25 -17.65 -16.64
N GLN A 14 -3.02 -17.12 -16.54
CA GLN A 14 -1.91 -17.81 -15.87
C GLN A 14 -2.20 -18.05 -14.38
N LEU A 15 -2.71 -17.04 -13.67
CA LEU A 15 -3.10 -17.16 -12.26
C LEU A 15 -4.13 -18.28 -12.05
N ARG A 16 -5.08 -18.41 -12.98
CA ARG A 16 -6.10 -19.45 -12.94
C ARG A 16 -5.54 -20.83 -13.30
N ALA A 17 -4.74 -20.93 -14.37
CA ALA A 17 -4.27 -22.20 -14.91
C ALA A 17 -3.20 -22.86 -14.02
N VAL A 18 -2.24 -22.07 -13.53
CA VAL A 18 -1.10 -22.59 -12.76
C VAL A 18 -1.40 -22.66 -11.27
N TYR A 19 -2.09 -21.66 -10.71
CA TYR A 19 -2.27 -21.53 -9.27
C TYR A 19 -3.71 -21.74 -8.80
N GLY A 20 -4.68 -21.93 -9.71
CA GLY A 20 -6.10 -22.03 -9.36
C GLY A 20 -6.69 -20.73 -8.79
N ILE A 21 -5.99 -19.60 -8.92
CA ILE A 21 -6.37 -18.31 -8.35
C ILE A 21 -7.26 -17.57 -9.35
N LYS A 22 -8.53 -17.37 -8.98
CA LYS A 22 -9.47 -16.52 -9.71
C LYS A 22 -9.51 -15.14 -9.07
N VAL A 23 -9.17 -14.12 -9.84
CA VAL A 23 -9.40 -12.72 -9.48
C VAL A 23 -10.79 -12.34 -9.96
N LYS A 24 -11.61 -11.75 -9.09
CA LYS A 24 -12.89 -11.20 -9.52
C LYS A 24 -12.56 -10.06 -10.48
N SER A 25 -13.06 -10.12 -11.72
CA SER A 25 -13.14 -8.90 -12.50
C SER A 25 -14.13 -8.03 -11.75
N GLY A 26 -13.61 -7.02 -11.03
CA GLY A 26 -14.42 -5.88 -10.67
C GLY A 26 -15.17 -5.47 -11.93
N ARG A 27 -16.48 -5.30 -11.82
CA ARG A 27 -17.25 -4.64 -12.87
C ARG A 27 -16.44 -3.41 -13.25
N GLY A 28 -16.21 -3.25 -14.55
CA GLY A 28 -15.50 -2.09 -15.07
C GLY A 28 -15.97 -0.84 -14.35
N GLN A 29 -15.00 -0.07 -13.87
CA GLN A 29 -15.14 1.27 -13.36
C GLN A 29 -16.18 2.04 -14.18
N CYS A 30 -17.40 2.16 -13.65
CA CYS A 30 -18.39 3.18 -13.98
C CYS A 30 -19.57 3.06 -13.01
N ASP A 31 -19.34 3.27 -11.72
CA ASP A 31 -20.37 3.99 -10.95
C ASP A 31 -19.98 5.46 -10.95
N ARG A 32 -20.23 6.08 -12.11
CA ARG A 32 -20.22 7.53 -12.31
C ARG A 32 -21.42 8.20 -11.62
N ARG A 33 -22.04 7.57 -10.62
CA ARG A 33 -23.22 8.08 -9.93
C ARG A 33 -23.01 8.06 -8.43
N ARG A 34 -22.34 9.13 -7.97
CA ARG A 34 -22.56 9.90 -6.73
C ARG A 34 -21.24 10.42 -6.17
N HIS A 35 -20.52 11.28 -6.90
CA HIS A 35 -19.62 12.26 -6.29
C HIS A 35 -19.60 13.55 -7.14
N GLU A 36 -20.77 13.95 -7.63
CA GLU A 36 -21.06 15.34 -7.97
C GLU A 36 -21.97 15.87 -6.86
N THR A 37 -21.40 16.15 -5.68
CA THR A 37 -21.93 17.11 -4.70
C THR A 37 -20.96 17.18 -3.53
N ALA A 38 -19.97 18.07 -3.64
CA ALA A 38 -19.45 18.93 -2.57
C ALA A 38 -18.18 19.62 -3.12
N ALA A 39 -18.36 20.48 -4.11
CA ALA A 39 -17.40 21.55 -4.38
C ALA A 39 -17.51 22.55 -3.21
N THR A 40 -16.94 22.18 -2.08
CA THR A 40 -16.75 23.03 -0.91
C THR A 40 -15.35 22.71 -0.39
N ASP A 41 -14.41 23.58 -0.74
CA ASP A 41 -13.10 23.75 -0.12
C ASP A 41 -12.20 22.50 -0.01
N THR A 42 -11.77 21.96 -1.15
CA THR A 42 -10.71 20.92 -1.22
C THR A 42 -9.30 21.52 -1.35
N ALA A 43 -9.19 22.85 -1.31
CA ALA A 43 -7.91 23.54 -1.40
C ALA A 43 -7.05 23.20 -0.18
N GLY A 44 -6.01 22.40 -0.36
CA GLY A 44 -5.05 22.02 0.70
C GLY A 44 -5.31 20.68 1.38
N LYS A 45 -6.46 20.02 1.14
CA LYS A 45 -6.80 18.77 1.82
C LYS A 45 -5.95 17.60 1.31
N ILE A 46 -5.36 16.83 2.24
CA ILE A 46 -4.50 15.68 1.97
C ILE A 46 -5.21 14.38 2.33
N PHE A 47 -5.88 14.34 3.48
CA PHE A 47 -6.51 13.11 3.98
C PHE A 47 -7.95 12.98 3.46
N GLY A 48 -8.40 11.77 3.14
CA GLY A 48 -9.73 11.58 2.53
C GLY A 48 -9.80 11.88 1.03
N VAL A 49 -8.68 12.20 0.39
CA VAL A 49 -8.60 12.57 -1.02
C VAL A 49 -7.97 11.42 -1.82
N PRO A 50 -8.45 11.11 -3.04
CA PRO A 50 -7.80 10.12 -3.90
C PRO A 50 -6.33 10.46 -4.11
N PHE A 51 -5.42 9.53 -3.82
CA PHE A 51 -3.98 9.83 -3.83
C PHE A 51 -3.46 10.26 -5.21
N ASN A 52 -4.13 9.87 -6.29
CA ASN A 52 -3.82 10.24 -7.67
C ASN A 52 -4.10 11.72 -8.01
N VAL A 53 -4.90 12.44 -7.21
CA VAL A 53 -5.17 13.88 -7.42
C VAL A 53 -4.38 14.79 -6.47
N LEU A 54 -3.63 14.22 -5.52
CA LEU A 54 -2.78 14.98 -4.61
C LEU A 54 -1.58 15.60 -5.36
N PRO A 55 -0.89 16.58 -4.76
CA PRO A 55 0.43 16.99 -5.26
C PRO A 55 1.41 15.81 -5.27
N HIS A 56 2.21 15.69 -6.33
CA HIS A 56 3.21 14.63 -6.48
C HIS A 56 4.62 15.19 -6.62
N SER A 57 5.56 14.53 -5.96
CA SER A 57 7.00 14.75 -6.11
C SER A 57 7.60 13.65 -6.98
N VAL A 58 8.57 14.00 -7.83
CA VAL A 58 9.30 13.03 -8.64
C VAL A 58 10.41 12.42 -7.78
N VAL A 59 10.30 11.12 -7.50
CA VAL A 59 11.30 10.37 -6.74
C VAL A 59 12.09 9.48 -7.72
N PRO A 60 13.43 9.57 -7.75
CA PRO A 60 14.25 8.70 -8.58
C PRO A 60 13.93 7.22 -8.34
N GLU A 61 13.90 6.41 -9.40
CA GLU A 61 13.55 4.97 -9.38
C GLU A 61 12.08 4.60 -9.05
N TYR A 62 11.29 5.53 -8.50
CA TYR A 62 9.91 5.30 -8.09
C TYR A 62 8.86 6.12 -8.86
N GLY A 63 9.26 7.18 -9.59
CA GLY A 63 8.33 7.97 -10.40
C GLY A 63 7.61 9.04 -9.59
N HIS A 64 6.33 9.30 -9.92
CA HIS A 64 5.52 10.32 -9.25
C HIS A 64 4.87 9.75 -7.99
N ILE A 65 5.21 10.31 -6.82
CA ILE A 65 4.73 9.85 -5.52
C ILE A 65 4.03 11.02 -4.81
N PRO A 66 2.88 10.82 -4.12
CA PRO A 66 2.23 11.89 -3.36
C PRO A 66 3.22 12.60 -2.43
N SER A 67 3.32 13.93 -2.53
CA SER A 67 4.34 14.73 -1.82
C SER A 67 4.28 14.52 -0.30
N PHE A 68 3.07 14.40 0.27
CA PHE A 68 2.89 14.06 1.68
C PHE A 68 3.60 12.75 2.08
N LEU A 69 3.53 11.70 1.25
CA LEU A 69 4.22 10.44 1.54
C LEU A 69 5.73 10.63 1.51
N VAL A 70 6.24 11.42 0.56
CA VAL A 70 7.66 11.72 0.46
C VAL A 70 8.14 12.46 1.70
N ASP A 71 7.48 13.57 2.04
CA ASP A 71 7.85 14.43 3.16
C ASP A 71 7.77 13.68 4.50
N ALA A 72 6.72 12.88 4.71
CA ALA A 72 6.54 12.10 5.93
C ALA A 72 7.55 10.96 6.06
N CYS A 73 7.86 10.26 4.96
CA CYS A 73 8.90 9.23 4.96
C CYS A 73 10.28 9.84 5.22
N THR A 74 10.65 10.93 4.52
CA THR A 74 11.92 11.64 4.71
C THR A 74 12.07 12.18 6.14
N SER A 75 11.03 12.79 6.71
CA SER A 75 11.05 13.25 8.11
C SER A 75 11.31 12.12 9.11
N LEU A 76 10.89 10.90 8.81
CA LEU A 76 11.12 9.73 9.65
C LEU A 76 12.47 9.04 9.43
N GLU A 77 13.22 9.36 8.37
CA GLU A 77 14.50 8.68 8.06
C GLU A 77 15.53 8.84 9.19
N GLU A 78 15.63 10.04 9.76
CA GLU A 78 16.50 10.33 10.91
C GLU A 78 16.04 9.61 12.19
N HIS A 79 14.76 9.22 12.25
CA HIS A 79 14.10 8.65 13.42
C HIS A 79 13.87 7.13 13.33
N ILE A 80 14.41 6.45 12.31
CA ILE A 80 14.19 5.01 12.10
C ILE A 80 14.66 4.15 13.30
N HIS A 81 15.63 4.63 14.08
CA HIS A 81 16.16 3.95 15.26
C HIS A 81 15.20 3.97 16.47
N THR A 82 14.13 4.78 16.42
CA THR A 82 13.18 4.95 17.53
C THR A 82 12.47 3.65 17.88
N GLU A 83 12.62 3.21 19.13
CA GLU A 83 12.02 1.97 19.62
C GLU A 83 10.48 1.99 19.53
N GLY A 84 9.93 1.06 18.76
CA GLY A 84 8.49 0.91 18.55
C GLY A 84 7.90 1.91 17.56
N LEU A 85 8.70 2.43 16.61
CA LEU A 85 8.20 3.25 15.50
C LEU A 85 6.99 2.56 14.81
N PHE A 86 5.94 3.32 14.49
CA PHE A 86 4.62 2.83 14.03
C PHE A 86 3.77 2.06 15.06
N ARG A 87 4.38 1.39 16.04
CA ARG A 87 3.66 0.66 17.11
C ARG A 87 3.18 1.57 18.23
N LYS A 88 4.08 2.38 18.79
CA LYS A 88 3.76 3.33 19.86
C LYS A 88 2.93 4.47 19.27
N SER A 89 1.77 4.73 19.88
CA SER A 89 0.89 5.82 19.45
C SER A 89 1.21 7.10 20.21
N GLY A 90 1.20 8.23 19.50
CA GLY A 90 1.30 9.55 20.10
C GLY A 90 -0.03 10.00 20.72
N SER A 91 -0.12 11.29 21.05
CA SER A 91 -1.36 11.88 21.57
C SER A 91 -2.39 12.00 20.44
N VAL A 92 -3.58 11.40 20.61
CA VAL A 92 -4.66 11.47 19.62
C VAL A 92 -5.07 12.92 19.33
N VAL A 93 -5.06 13.78 20.35
CA VAL A 93 -5.37 15.21 20.21
C VAL A 93 -4.31 15.91 19.35
N ARG A 94 -3.02 15.65 19.62
CA ARG A 94 -1.91 16.25 18.87
C ARG A 94 -1.85 15.74 17.43
N LEU A 95 -2.07 14.44 17.23
CA LEU A 95 -2.16 13.83 15.91
C LEU A 95 -3.28 14.46 15.08
N ARG A 96 -4.47 14.66 15.68
CA ARG A 96 -5.60 15.32 15.01
C ARG A 96 -5.27 16.78 14.69
N ALA A 97 -4.65 17.52 15.61
CA ALA A 97 -4.22 18.89 15.34
C ALA A 97 -3.20 18.97 14.20
N LEU A 98 -2.21 18.07 14.19
CA LEU A 98 -1.19 17.98 13.13
C LEU A 98 -1.82 17.64 11.77
N LYS A 99 -2.76 16.68 11.75
CA LYS A 99 -3.54 16.36 10.55
C LYS A 99 -4.27 17.59 10.01
N ASN A 100 -4.99 18.31 10.87
CA ASN A 100 -5.75 19.49 10.46
C ASN A 100 -4.83 20.55 9.85
N LYS A 101 -3.67 20.83 10.46
CA LYS A 101 -2.69 21.77 9.91
C LYS A 101 -2.24 21.38 8.50
N LEU A 102 -1.95 20.10 8.29
CA LEU A 102 -1.55 19.58 6.98
C LEU A 102 -2.67 19.68 5.94
N ASP A 103 -3.91 19.39 6.33
CA ASP A 103 -5.10 19.55 5.47
C ASP A 103 -5.38 21.03 5.11
N HIS A 104 -4.76 21.99 5.80
CA HIS A 104 -4.81 23.43 5.46
C HIS A 104 -3.52 23.92 4.77
N GLY A 105 -2.62 23.01 4.38
CA GLY A 105 -1.40 23.33 3.64
C GLY A 105 -0.20 23.78 4.50
N GLU A 106 -0.25 23.64 5.83
CA GLU A 106 0.90 23.99 6.68
C GLU A 106 2.02 22.93 6.62
N SER A 107 3.25 23.36 6.31
CA SER A 107 4.45 22.50 6.33
C SER A 107 5.00 22.31 7.76
N CYS A 108 4.36 21.44 8.55
CA CYS A 108 4.69 21.24 9.97
C CYS A 108 5.30 19.86 10.33
N LEU A 109 5.52 18.99 9.34
CA LEU A 109 6.03 17.62 9.55
C LEU A 109 7.42 17.56 10.20
N ALA A 110 8.35 18.43 9.77
CA ALA A 110 9.73 18.42 10.27
C ALA A 110 9.83 18.68 11.79
N SER A 111 8.91 19.47 12.34
CA SER A 111 8.84 19.77 13.77
C SER A 111 8.00 18.77 14.59
N ALA A 112 7.33 17.83 13.93
CA ALA A 112 6.39 16.94 14.58
C ALA A 112 7.10 15.74 15.25
N PRO A 113 6.59 15.25 16.38
CA PRO A 113 7.11 14.03 16.99
C PRO A 113 7.03 12.83 16.03
N PRO A 114 8.04 11.95 15.98
CA PRO A 114 8.06 10.80 15.06
C PRO A 114 6.85 9.87 15.21
N CYS A 115 6.33 9.71 16.43
CA CYS A 115 5.13 8.90 16.68
C CYS A 115 3.86 9.49 16.05
N ASP A 116 3.79 10.81 15.90
CA ASP A 116 2.65 11.49 15.28
C ASP A 116 2.77 11.40 13.75
N VAL A 117 3.95 11.64 13.16
CA VAL A 117 4.19 11.44 11.72
C VAL A 117 3.91 9.98 11.32
N ALA A 118 4.37 9.02 12.13
CA ALA A 118 4.05 7.61 11.93
C ALA A 118 2.54 7.31 12.07
N GLY A 119 1.85 8.02 12.96
CA GLY A 119 0.39 7.98 13.09
C GLY A 119 -0.31 8.47 11.83
N LEU A 120 0.15 9.57 11.25
CA LEU A 120 -0.41 10.16 10.04
C LEU A 120 -0.20 9.28 8.82
N LEU A 121 0.96 8.64 8.66
CA LEU A 121 1.18 7.67 7.57
C LEU A 121 0.17 6.52 7.62
N LYS A 122 -0.14 5.99 8.82
CA LYS A 122 -1.19 4.96 8.98
C LYS A 122 -2.56 5.53 8.60
N GLN A 123 -2.87 6.73 9.07
CA GLN A 123 -4.15 7.40 8.83
C GLN A 123 -4.36 7.77 7.36
N PHE A 124 -3.30 8.16 6.65
CA PHE A 124 -3.33 8.47 5.23
C PHE A 124 -3.87 7.30 4.42
N PHE A 125 -3.28 6.11 4.54
CA PHE A 125 -3.76 4.92 3.82
C PHE A 125 -5.17 4.51 4.26
N ARG A 126 -5.45 4.61 5.57
CA ARG A 126 -6.76 4.24 6.12
C ARG A 126 -7.90 5.13 5.61
N GLU A 127 -7.63 6.41 5.39
CA GLU A 127 -8.63 7.39 4.95
C GLU A 127 -8.66 7.60 3.44
N LEU A 128 -7.88 6.87 2.63
CA LEU A 128 -8.06 6.95 1.18
C LEU A 128 -9.51 6.56 0.80
N PRO A 129 -10.14 7.19 -0.19
CA PRO A 129 -11.50 6.83 -0.60
C PRO A 129 -11.66 5.38 -1.05
N GLU A 130 -10.58 4.78 -1.56
CA GLU A 130 -10.47 3.36 -1.85
C GLU A 130 -9.17 2.81 -1.26
N PRO A 131 -9.12 1.54 -0.82
CA PRO A 131 -7.91 0.97 -0.27
C PRO A 131 -6.82 0.89 -1.34
N ILE A 132 -5.59 1.27 -0.97
CA ILE A 132 -4.45 1.24 -1.88
C ILE A 132 -4.16 -0.18 -2.40
N LEU A 133 -4.49 -1.21 -1.62
CA LEU A 133 -4.58 -2.58 -2.10
C LEU A 133 -6.02 -2.86 -2.58
N PRO A 134 -6.25 -3.02 -3.90
CA PRO A 134 -7.60 -3.17 -4.45
C PRO A 134 -8.34 -4.37 -3.84
N VAL A 135 -9.59 -4.14 -3.42
CA VAL A 135 -10.46 -5.15 -2.77
C VAL A 135 -10.60 -6.42 -3.63
N ASP A 136 -10.67 -6.27 -4.95
CA ASP A 136 -10.78 -7.38 -5.90
C ASP A 136 -9.59 -8.36 -5.85
N LEU A 137 -8.44 -7.89 -5.37
CA LEU A 137 -7.22 -8.69 -5.25
C LEU A 137 -7.06 -9.35 -3.87
N HIS A 138 -7.83 -8.96 -2.84
CA HIS A 138 -7.61 -9.45 -1.47
C HIS A 138 -7.71 -10.98 -1.38
N GLU A 139 -8.81 -11.57 -1.86
CA GLU A 139 -8.98 -13.03 -1.83
C GLU A 139 -7.91 -13.77 -2.64
N ALA A 140 -7.51 -13.20 -3.79
CA ALA A 140 -6.47 -13.77 -4.63
C ALA A 140 -5.09 -13.72 -3.94
N LEU A 141 -4.78 -12.60 -3.29
CA LEU A 141 -3.57 -12.42 -2.49
C LEU A 141 -3.55 -13.41 -1.32
N PHE A 142 -4.67 -13.60 -0.63
CA PHE A 142 -4.72 -14.57 0.47
C PHE A 142 -4.45 -16.00 -0.01
N LYS A 143 -5.06 -16.42 -1.13
CA LYS A 143 -4.82 -17.73 -1.74
C LYS A 143 -3.37 -17.90 -2.19
N ALA A 144 -2.76 -16.88 -2.78
CA ALA A 144 -1.35 -16.91 -3.17
C ALA A 144 -0.43 -17.18 -1.98
N GLN A 145 -0.78 -16.68 -0.79
CA GLN A 145 0.01 -16.89 0.41
C GLN A 145 -0.12 -18.28 1.05
N GLN A 146 -1.06 -19.11 0.58
CA GLN A 146 -1.22 -20.51 0.99
C GLN A 146 -0.41 -21.49 0.12
N LEU A 147 0.19 -21.00 -0.96
CA LEU A 147 1.03 -21.80 -1.85
C LEU A 147 2.41 -22.08 -1.22
N GLY A 148 3.16 -23.02 -1.83
CA GLY A 148 4.58 -23.24 -1.51
C GLY A 148 5.41 -21.97 -1.68
N THR A 149 6.57 -21.89 -1.02
CA THR A 149 7.37 -20.65 -0.92
C THR A 149 7.71 -20.01 -2.28
N GLU A 150 8.08 -20.82 -3.27
CA GLU A 150 8.40 -20.36 -4.62
C GLU A 150 7.15 -19.91 -5.39
N GLU A 151 6.10 -20.72 -5.38
CA GLU A 151 4.83 -20.44 -6.04
C GLU A 151 4.14 -19.22 -5.44
N LYS A 152 4.18 -19.07 -4.11
CA LYS A 152 3.68 -17.90 -3.37
C LYS A 152 4.31 -16.62 -3.89
N ASN A 153 5.63 -16.60 -4.04
CA ASN A 153 6.35 -15.43 -4.52
C ASN A 153 5.97 -15.09 -5.97
N LYS A 154 5.89 -16.10 -6.84
CA LYS A 154 5.51 -15.93 -8.24
C LYS A 154 4.06 -15.45 -8.38
N ALA A 155 3.11 -16.08 -7.69
CA ALA A 155 1.70 -15.69 -7.71
C ALA A 155 1.49 -14.27 -7.15
N THR A 156 2.14 -13.92 -6.05
CA THR A 156 2.05 -12.56 -5.47
C THR A 156 2.65 -11.51 -6.40
N LEU A 157 3.74 -11.82 -7.09
CA LEU A 157 4.30 -10.95 -8.13
C LEU A 157 3.33 -10.75 -9.29
N LEU A 158 2.73 -11.82 -9.82
CA LEU A 158 1.73 -11.71 -10.90
C LEU A 158 0.51 -10.89 -10.46
N LEU A 159 0.03 -11.07 -9.23
CA LEU A 159 -1.07 -10.27 -8.67
C LEU A 159 -0.70 -8.79 -8.55
N SER A 160 0.55 -8.47 -8.17
CA SER A 160 1.01 -7.08 -8.14
C SER A 160 0.97 -6.41 -9.53
N CYS A 161 1.23 -7.19 -10.60
CA CYS A 161 1.13 -6.69 -11.98
C CYS A 161 -0.31 -6.41 -12.44
N LEU A 162 -1.34 -6.84 -11.70
CA LEU A 162 -2.74 -6.52 -11.99
C LEU A 162 -3.18 -5.17 -11.40
N MET A 163 -2.35 -4.56 -10.55
CA MET A 163 -2.54 -3.23 -9.99
C MET A 163 -2.20 -2.16 -11.03
N THR A 164 -2.65 -0.92 -10.80
CA THR A 164 -2.21 0.18 -11.66
C THR A 164 -0.73 0.48 -11.43
N ASP A 165 -0.04 0.94 -12.47
CA ASP A 165 1.39 1.27 -12.40
C ASP A 165 1.64 2.33 -11.30
N HIS A 166 0.78 3.35 -11.23
CA HIS A 166 0.85 4.39 -10.21
C HIS A 166 0.65 3.83 -8.79
N THR A 167 -0.31 2.93 -8.58
CA THR A 167 -0.48 2.27 -7.27
C THR A 167 0.74 1.43 -6.89
N THR A 168 1.31 0.73 -7.87
CA THR A 168 2.51 -0.09 -7.69
C THR A 168 3.70 0.79 -7.30
N ASP A 169 3.89 1.92 -7.95
CA ASP A 169 4.98 2.87 -7.66
C ASP A 169 4.88 3.45 -6.26
N VAL A 170 3.70 3.90 -5.85
CA VAL A 170 3.43 4.39 -4.48
C VAL A 170 3.71 3.32 -3.44
N LEU A 171 3.23 2.09 -3.65
CA LEU A 171 3.49 0.98 -2.72
C LEU A 171 4.95 0.56 -2.70
N ARG A 172 5.66 0.56 -3.83
CA ARG A 172 7.09 0.25 -3.87
C ARG A 172 7.90 1.27 -3.08
N TYR A 173 7.60 2.56 -3.27
CA TYR A 173 8.24 3.63 -2.51
C TYR A 173 8.02 3.42 -1.00
N PHE A 174 6.75 3.28 -0.60
CA PHE A 174 6.39 3.15 0.80
C PHE A 174 6.94 1.85 1.45
N PHE A 175 6.85 0.72 0.75
CA PHE A 175 7.41 -0.54 1.23
C PHE A 175 8.93 -0.54 1.24
N ASN A 176 9.61 0.21 0.39
CA ASN A 176 11.05 0.39 0.51
C ASN A 176 11.41 1.16 1.79
N PHE A 177 10.66 2.20 2.14
CA PHE A 177 10.83 2.89 3.42
C PHE A 177 10.58 1.95 4.62
N LEU A 178 9.48 1.16 4.60
CA LEU A 178 9.22 0.17 5.66
C LEU A 178 10.31 -0.90 5.74
N LYS A 179 10.93 -1.26 4.61
CA LYS A 179 12.08 -2.17 4.59
C LYS A 179 13.26 -1.57 5.33
N SER A 180 13.60 -0.30 5.09
CA SER A 180 14.66 0.40 5.81
C SER A 180 14.41 0.39 7.32
N VAL A 181 13.15 0.56 7.76
CA VAL A 181 12.76 0.42 9.17
C VAL A 181 13.01 -1.00 9.68
N SER A 182 12.57 -2.02 8.94
CA SER A 182 12.72 -3.43 9.34
C SER A 182 14.18 -3.90 9.44
N LEU A 183 15.06 -3.33 8.63
CA LEU A 183 16.50 -3.65 8.65
C LEU A 183 17.18 -3.16 9.93
N ARG A 184 16.61 -2.17 10.62
CA ARG A 184 17.09 -1.66 11.92
C ARG A 184 16.30 -2.24 13.11
N SER A 185 15.67 -3.40 12.92
CA SER A 185 14.85 -4.07 13.95
C SER A 185 15.61 -4.45 15.23
N SER A 186 16.93 -4.61 15.16
CA SER A 186 17.78 -4.76 16.35
C SER A 186 17.70 -3.55 17.29
N GLU A 187 17.56 -2.35 16.74
CA GLU A 187 17.45 -1.07 17.47
C GLU A 187 15.98 -0.75 17.79
N ASN A 188 15.16 -0.63 16.74
CA ASN A 188 13.80 -0.12 16.87
C ASN A 188 12.75 -1.18 17.29
N LYS A 189 13.12 -2.47 17.33
CA LYS A 189 12.24 -3.61 17.68
C LYS A 189 11.06 -3.82 16.74
N MET A 190 11.13 -3.29 15.52
CA MET A 190 10.10 -3.37 14.48
C MET A 190 10.62 -4.14 13.27
N ASP A 191 10.46 -5.46 13.28
CA ASP A 191 10.74 -6.29 12.11
C ASP A 191 9.63 -6.18 11.04
N SER A 192 9.85 -6.80 9.88
CA SER A 192 8.88 -6.76 8.78
C SER A 192 7.53 -7.38 9.14
N SER A 193 7.54 -8.37 10.02
CA SER A 193 6.36 -9.05 10.54
C SER A 193 5.50 -8.13 11.41
N ASN A 194 6.11 -7.38 12.33
CA ASN A 194 5.45 -6.39 13.18
C ASN A 194 4.89 -5.24 12.36
N LEU A 195 5.65 -4.74 11.38
CA LEU A 195 5.19 -3.68 10.47
C LEU A 195 4.01 -4.14 9.61
N ALA A 196 4.03 -5.39 9.11
CA ALA A 196 2.93 -5.94 8.33
C ALA A 196 1.63 -6.01 9.13
N VAL A 197 1.67 -6.39 10.42
CA VAL A 197 0.50 -6.39 11.31
C VAL A 197 -0.09 -4.98 11.43
N ILE A 198 0.77 -3.98 11.63
CA ILE A 198 0.34 -2.59 11.83
C ILE A 198 -0.25 -2.00 10.55
N PHE A 199 0.38 -2.24 9.39
CA PHE A 199 -0.03 -1.61 8.14
C PHE A 199 -1.13 -2.36 7.40
N ALA A 200 -1.28 -3.68 7.57
CA ALA A 200 -2.32 -4.48 6.92
C ALA A 200 -3.74 -3.85 7.03
N PRO A 201 -4.27 -3.53 8.23
CA PRO A 201 -5.62 -2.97 8.34
C PRO A 201 -5.75 -1.57 7.72
N ASN A 202 -4.65 -0.81 7.61
CA ASN A 202 -4.67 0.52 7.00
C ASN A 202 -4.59 0.46 5.46
N LEU A 203 -3.78 -0.46 4.91
CA LEU A 203 -3.63 -0.64 3.46
C LEU A 203 -4.83 -1.35 2.81
N LEU A 204 -5.51 -2.21 3.57
CA LEU A 204 -6.67 -3.00 3.15
C LEU A 204 -8.00 -2.38 3.61
N GLN A 205 -7.96 -1.33 4.44
CA GLN A 205 -9.12 -0.61 5.01
C GLN A 205 -10.18 -1.50 5.64
N THR A 206 -9.78 -2.58 6.29
CA THR A 206 -10.70 -3.59 6.85
C THR A 206 -11.16 -3.27 8.27
N SER A 207 -10.90 -2.06 8.76
CA SER A 207 -11.18 -1.62 10.13
C SER A 207 -12.51 -0.87 10.28
N GLU A 208 -13.35 -0.79 9.25
CA GLU A 208 -14.65 -0.11 9.37
C GLU A 208 -15.66 -0.99 10.12
N GLY A 209 -15.60 -0.90 11.45
CA GLY A 209 -16.56 -1.49 12.36
C GLY A 209 -15.92 -1.74 13.72
N HIS A 210 -16.47 -1.16 14.78
CA HIS A 210 -16.10 -1.38 16.18
C HIS A 210 -16.31 -2.83 16.67
N GLU A 211 -16.50 -3.78 15.77
CA GLU A 211 -16.56 -5.21 16.07
C GLU A 211 -15.14 -5.77 16.06
N LYS A 212 -14.78 -6.48 17.14
CA LYS A 212 -13.49 -7.18 17.22
C LYS A 212 -13.35 -8.07 15.98
N MET A 213 -12.45 -7.67 15.09
CA MET A 213 -12.09 -8.46 13.92
C MET A 213 -11.72 -9.87 14.39
N SER A 214 -12.33 -10.89 13.78
CA SER A 214 -12.00 -12.28 14.10
C SER A 214 -10.50 -12.52 13.92
N ALA A 215 -9.88 -13.29 14.82
CA ALA A 215 -8.47 -13.64 14.75
C ALA A 215 -8.08 -14.26 13.38
N ASN A 216 -9.02 -14.95 12.73
CA ASN A 216 -8.83 -15.48 11.39
C ASN A 216 -8.71 -14.38 10.34
N THR A 217 -9.55 -13.34 10.43
CA THR A 217 -9.49 -12.20 9.51
C THR A 217 -8.20 -11.41 9.72
N GLU A 218 -7.82 -11.13 10.96
CA GLU A 218 -6.54 -10.47 11.28
C GLU A 218 -5.34 -11.26 10.69
N LYS A 219 -5.34 -12.58 10.89
CA LYS A 219 -4.32 -13.46 10.31
C LYS A 219 -4.27 -13.38 8.79
N LYS A 220 -5.44 -13.37 8.12
CA LYS A 220 -5.53 -13.24 6.65
C LYS A 220 -4.90 -11.93 6.17
N LEU A 221 -5.25 -10.81 6.79
CA LEU A 221 -4.79 -9.48 6.40
C LEU A 221 -3.28 -9.34 6.59
N ARG A 222 -2.76 -9.81 7.73
CA ARG A 222 -1.32 -9.83 8.01
C ARG A 222 -0.56 -10.58 6.93
N ILE A 223 -1.05 -11.77 6.57
CA ILE A 223 -0.41 -12.63 5.58
C ILE A 223 -0.40 -11.96 4.19
N GLN A 224 -1.52 -11.34 3.78
CA GLN A 224 -1.61 -10.60 2.52
C GLN A 224 -0.62 -9.42 2.47
N ALA A 225 -0.64 -8.57 3.50
CA ALA A 225 0.22 -7.39 3.56
C ALA A 225 1.71 -7.78 3.62
N ALA A 226 2.08 -8.81 4.37
CA ALA A 226 3.45 -9.32 4.43
C ALA A 226 3.92 -9.83 3.06
N GLY A 227 3.06 -10.53 2.32
CA GLY A 227 3.35 -10.97 0.96
C GLY A 227 3.62 -9.81 0.01
N MET A 228 2.75 -8.81 0.02
CA MET A 228 2.91 -7.62 -0.82
C MET A 228 4.16 -6.82 -0.44
N PHE A 229 4.40 -6.63 0.85
CA PHE A 229 5.61 -5.98 1.36
C PHE A 229 6.86 -6.71 0.85
N GLN A 230 6.95 -8.03 1.04
CA GLN A 230 8.12 -8.83 0.64
C GLN A 230 8.39 -8.79 -0.87
N ILE A 231 7.36 -8.68 -1.71
CA ILE A 231 7.51 -8.62 -3.17
C ILE A 231 7.87 -7.21 -3.64
N LEU A 232 7.13 -6.20 -3.20
CA LEU A 232 7.29 -4.83 -3.70
C LEU A 232 8.53 -4.12 -3.15
N SER A 233 9.05 -4.55 -1.98
CA SER A 233 10.30 -3.98 -1.42
C SER A 233 11.59 -4.60 -1.99
N ARG A 234 11.51 -5.45 -3.02
CA ARG A 234 12.70 -6.06 -3.66
C ARG A 234 13.37 -5.02 -4.57
N LYS A 235 14.69 -4.85 -4.44
CA LYS A 235 15.49 -3.95 -5.31
C LYS A 235 15.36 -4.31 -6.80
N ARG A 236 15.13 -5.59 -7.10
CA ARG A 236 14.86 -6.11 -8.45
C ARG A 236 13.37 -6.32 -8.72
N TYR A 237 12.48 -5.56 -8.07
CA TYR A 237 11.10 -5.53 -8.53
C TYR A 237 11.10 -4.97 -9.94
N ARG A 238 11.09 -5.88 -10.90
CA ARG A 238 10.63 -5.62 -12.24
C ARG A 238 9.31 -6.37 -12.31
N PRO A 239 8.19 -5.73 -12.68
CA PRO A 239 7.04 -6.48 -13.17
C PRO A 239 7.60 -7.27 -14.34
N CYS A 240 7.91 -8.54 -14.07
CA CYS A 240 9.07 -9.14 -14.71
C CYS A 240 8.71 -9.35 -16.18
N TRP A 241 9.25 -8.52 -17.07
CA TRP A 241 9.05 -8.63 -18.50
C TRP A 241 9.37 -10.04 -18.98
N VAL A 242 10.33 -10.72 -18.33
CA VAL A 242 10.64 -12.12 -18.57
C VAL A 242 9.51 -13.07 -18.13
N LEU A 243 8.85 -12.86 -16.98
CA LEU A 243 7.64 -13.64 -16.65
C LEU A 243 6.49 -13.31 -17.59
N MET A 244 6.27 -12.05 -17.96
CA MET A 244 5.20 -11.66 -18.89
C MET A 244 5.44 -12.26 -20.28
N VAL A 245 6.69 -12.27 -20.74
CA VAL A 245 7.11 -12.89 -22.01
C VAL A 245 7.03 -14.41 -21.93
N SER A 246 7.43 -15.06 -20.82
CA SER A 246 7.22 -16.51 -20.64
C SER A 246 5.73 -16.89 -20.55
N VAL A 247 4.88 -16.03 -19.99
CA VAL A 247 3.42 -16.24 -19.96
C VAL A 247 2.80 -16.03 -21.36
N LEU A 248 3.31 -15.07 -22.14
CA LEU A 248 2.81 -14.77 -23.48
C LEU A 248 3.37 -15.70 -24.57
N LEU A 249 4.55 -16.31 -24.39
CA LEU A 249 5.18 -17.22 -25.37
C LEU A 249 4.77 -18.69 -25.22
N HIS A 250 4.10 -19.07 -24.13
CA HIS A 250 3.55 -20.42 -23.94
C HIS A 250 2.10 -20.57 -24.43
N HIS A 251 1.59 -19.57 -25.16
CA HIS A 251 0.30 -19.57 -25.87
C HIS A 251 0.51 -19.12 -27.31
#